data_AF-A0A9J5YVJ3-F1
#
_entry.id   AF-A0A9J5YVJ3-F1
#
_cell.length_a   1.000
_cell.length_b   1.000
_cell.length_c   1.000
_cell.angle_alpha   90.00
_cell.angle_beta   90.00
_cell.angle_gamma   90.00
#
_symmetry.space_group_name_H-M   'P 1'
#
loop_
_entity.id
_entity.type
_entity.pdbx_description
1 polymer ?
#
loop_
_entity_poly.entity_id
_entity_poly.type
_entity_poly.pdbx_seq_one_letter_code
_entity_poly.pdbx_strand_id
1 'polypeptide(L)'
;MKIFSSSSFLLVFTICIIGCVNFVYTAPTKIGNGYSLIAIEESPDGGLIGYLKVKKKNNIYGPDIPNLQLYVKHETDNRLRIHITDADKQRWEVPYNLLPRESPPSLKQTIGKSRKGQFSLLSNQEYSGNELMFSYTSDPFSFSVKRKSNGQTLFNSSSEDPDPYSNLVFKDQYLEISTKLPKDASLYGLGENTQPHGIKIYPNDPYTLYTTDQSSINLNMDLYGSHPMYMDLRNVNGEAYAHAVLLMNSNGMDVFYRGDSLTYKVIGGVLDFYFFSGPTPLAVVDQYTEFIGRPAPMPYWSFGFHQCRWGYHNLSVIEDVIANYKKAKIPLDVIWNDDDHMDGKKTSPSILLTTLAQS
;
A
#
# COMPACT_ATOMS: atom_id res chain seq x y z
N MET A 1 66.99 -57.66 19.81
CA MET A 1 67.54 -56.30 19.61
C MET A 1 66.34 -55.34 19.67
N LYS A 2 65.92 -54.95 20.87
CA LYS A 2 66.30 -53.70 21.56
C LYS A 2 65.88 -52.43 20.80
N ILE A 3 64.81 -51.82 21.30
CA ILE A 3 64.71 -50.43 21.81
C ILE A 3 63.52 -49.63 21.24
N PHE A 4 62.68 -49.21 22.18
CA PHE A 4 61.64 -48.18 22.12
C PHE A 4 62.20 -46.82 21.69
N SER A 5 61.37 -45.99 21.04
CA SER A 5 61.47 -44.54 21.23
C SER A 5 60.10 -43.88 21.08
N SER A 6 59.59 -43.43 22.22
CA SER A 6 58.47 -42.51 22.43
C SER A 6 58.68 -41.18 21.73
N SER A 7 57.61 -40.57 21.21
CA SER A 7 57.57 -39.13 20.94
C SER A 7 56.17 -38.59 21.21
N SER A 8 56.05 -38.05 22.42
CA SER A 8 55.20 -36.97 22.92
C SER A 8 53.96 -36.55 22.11
N PHE A 9 52.78 -36.89 22.62
CA PHE A 9 51.55 -36.13 22.36
C PHE A 9 51.57 -34.85 23.20
N LEU A 10 51.74 -33.69 22.57
CA LEU A 10 51.53 -32.39 23.22
C LEU A 10 50.05 -32.03 23.08
N LEU A 11 49.30 -32.19 24.15
CA LEU A 11 47.88 -31.81 24.24
C LEU A 11 47.81 -30.28 24.44
N VAL A 12 47.59 -29.52 23.37
CA VAL A 12 47.34 -28.08 23.46
C VAL A 12 45.89 -27.87 23.90
N PHE A 13 45.68 -27.66 25.20
CA PHE A 13 44.41 -27.15 25.73
C PHE A 13 44.24 -25.70 25.25
N THR A 14 43.50 -25.52 24.16
CA THR A 14 43.02 -24.19 23.76
C THR A 14 41.84 -23.87 24.67
N ILE A 15 42.05 -23.02 25.67
CA ILE A 15 40.98 -22.45 26.48
C ILE A 15 40.20 -21.50 25.56
N CYS A 16 39.14 -22.00 24.94
CA CYS A 16 38.12 -21.15 24.35
C CYS A 16 37.37 -20.47 25.50
N ILE A 17 37.78 -19.24 25.84
CA ILE A 17 36.87 -18.30 26.49
C ILE A 17 35.73 -18.05 25.51
N ILE A 18 34.62 -18.74 25.73
CA ILE A 18 33.33 -18.34 25.16
C ILE A 18 32.98 -17.05 25.89
N GLY A 19 33.44 -15.92 25.34
CA GLY A 19 32.86 -14.64 25.68
C GLY A 19 31.40 -14.72 25.27
N CYS A 20 30.50 -14.75 26.26
CA CYS A 20 29.09 -14.47 26.04
C CYS A 20 29.01 -13.06 25.45
N VAL A 21 28.99 -12.96 24.12
CA VAL A 21 28.52 -11.76 23.45
C VAL A 21 27.03 -11.74 23.74
N ASN A 22 26.66 -11.07 24.84
CA ASN A 22 25.29 -10.65 25.04
C ASN A 22 24.96 -9.76 23.84
N PHE A 23 24.34 -10.32 22.82
CA PHE A 23 23.58 -9.53 21.86
C PHE A 23 22.49 -8.87 22.69
N VAL A 24 22.76 -7.63 23.12
CA VAL A 24 21.72 -6.75 23.62
C VAL A 24 20.82 -6.54 22.42
N TYR A 25 19.72 -7.29 22.36
CA TYR A 25 18.63 -7.01 21.45
C TYR A 25 18.07 -5.66 21.88
N THR A 26 18.61 -4.60 21.29
CA THR A 26 18.05 -3.26 21.47
C THR A 26 16.69 -3.30 20.81
N ALA A 27 15.64 -3.22 21.62
CA ALA A 27 14.29 -3.13 21.08
C ALA A 27 14.25 -1.99 20.06
N PRO A 28 13.63 -2.20 18.88
CA PRO A 28 13.55 -1.16 17.87
C PRO A 28 12.97 0.10 18.49
N THR A 29 13.64 1.24 18.28
CA THR A 29 13.24 2.50 18.86
C THR A 29 11.91 2.94 18.25
N LYS A 30 10.81 2.85 19.01
CA LYS A 30 9.49 3.35 18.58
C LYS A 30 9.60 4.85 18.27
N ILE A 31 9.15 5.25 17.08
CA ILE A 31 9.33 6.60 16.54
C ILE A 31 8.35 7.59 17.17
N GLY A 32 7.11 7.16 17.42
CA GLY A 32 6.06 7.98 18.01
C GLY A 32 5.43 7.33 19.24
N ASN A 33 4.71 8.15 20.02
CA ASN A 33 4.04 7.71 21.25
C ASN A 33 2.55 7.40 21.05
N GLY A 34 2.04 7.46 19.82
CA GLY A 34 0.62 7.27 19.51
C GLY A 34 -0.27 8.47 19.83
N TYR A 35 -1.56 8.28 19.59
CA TYR A 35 -2.64 9.24 19.83
C TYR A 35 -3.64 8.67 20.85
N SER A 36 -4.48 9.52 21.44
CA SER A 36 -5.66 9.12 22.20
C SER A 36 -6.91 9.64 21.53
N LEU A 37 -7.96 8.84 21.45
CA LEU A 37 -9.30 9.28 21.00
C LEU A 37 -10.01 9.97 22.15
N ILE A 38 -10.24 11.27 21.99
CA ILE A 38 -10.82 12.15 23.00
C ILE A 38 -12.34 12.23 22.86
N ALA A 39 -12.84 12.19 21.63
CA ALA A 39 -14.26 12.24 21.31
C ALA A 39 -14.52 11.50 20.01
N ILE A 40 -15.70 10.90 19.89
CA ILE A 40 -16.22 10.33 18.64
C ILE A 40 -17.73 10.46 18.63
N GLU A 41 -18.29 10.89 17.50
CA GLU A 41 -19.73 11.13 17.33
C GLU A 41 -20.16 10.64 15.94
N GLU A 42 -21.46 10.37 15.79
CA GLU A 42 -22.05 10.12 14.48
C GLU A 42 -22.07 11.41 13.66
N SER A 43 -21.63 11.31 12.42
CA SER A 43 -21.60 12.41 11.47
C SER A 43 -22.93 12.53 10.71
N PRO A 44 -23.29 13.72 10.19
CA PRO A 44 -24.58 13.94 9.54
C PRO A 44 -24.89 13.03 8.34
N ASP A 45 -23.86 12.47 7.73
CA ASP A 45 -23.91 11.58 6.58
C ASP A 45 -23.85 10.09 6.97
N GLY A 46 -24.03 9.77 8.25
CA GLY A 46 -24.13 8.40 8.77
C GLY A 46 -22.78 7.71 9.04
N GLY A 47 -21.66 8.42 8.88
CA GLY A 47 -20.32 7.97 9.30
C GLY A 47 -20.04 8.26 10.78
N LEU A 48 -18.82 8.02 11.23
CA LEU A 48 -18.28 8.50 12.50
C LEU A 48 -17.24 9.58 12.28
N ILE A 49 -17.20 10.58 13.16
CA ILE A 49 -16.14 11.58 13.22
C ILE A 49 -15.54 11.62 14.62
N GLY A 50 -14.21 11.54 14.70
CA GLY A 50 -13.46 11.47 15.93
C GLY A 50 -12.37 12.54 16.04
N TYR A 51 -12.04 12.90 17.27
CA TYR A 51 -10.96 13.81 17.60
C TYR A 51 -9.85 13.07 18.34
N LEU A 52 -8.68 13.00 17.72
CA LEU A 52 -7.49 12.34 18.24
C LEU A 52 -6.49 13.41 18.73
N LYS A 53 -5.85 13.15 19.86
CA LYS A 53 -4.80 14.02 20.42
C LYS A 53 -3.52 13.24 20.63
N VAL A 54 -2.38 13.79 20.20
CA VAL A 54 -1.08 13.13 20.40
C VAL A 54 -0.81 12.91 21.88
N LYS A 55 -0.36 11.70 22.25
CA LYS A 55 -0.09 11.35 23.66
C LYS A 55 1.10 12.11 24.22
N LYS A 56 2.24 12.00 23.52
CA LYS A 56 3.49 12.66 23.86
C LYS A 56 4.23 13.02 22.59
N LYS A 57 4.54 14.30 22.46
CA LYS A 57 5.28 14.84 21.31
C LYS A 57 6.75 14.48 21.38
N ASN A 58 7.36 14.30 20.21
CA ASN A 58 8.79 14.29 19.98
C ASN A 58 9.10 14.92 18.61
N ASN A 59 10.39 15.01 18.27
CA ASN A 59 10.87 15.64 17.03
C ASN A 59 11.62 14.68 16.10
N ILE A 60 11.58 13.36 16.34
CA ILE A 60 12.20 12.38 15.45
C ILE A 60 11.44 12.42 14.12
N TYR A 61 12.14 12.64 13.00
CA TYR A 61 11.54 12.90 11.67
C TYR A 61 10.55 14.07 11.63
N GLY A 62 10.72 15.06 12.52
CA GLY A 62 9.90 16.26 12.60
C GLY A 62 8.87 16.26 13.73
N PRO A 63 8.19 17.40 13.95
CA PRO A 63 7.21 17.55 15.02
C PRO A 63 5.94 16.74 14.75
N ASP A 64 5.38 16.12 15.79
CA ASP A 64 4.06 15.48 15.71
C ASP A 64 2.95 16.51 15.48
N ILE A 65 1.98 16.15 14.64
CA ILE A 65 0.75 16.91 14.48
C ILE A 65 -0.09 16.73 15.77
N PRO A 66 -0.44 17.81 16.49
CA PRO A 66 -1.00 17.67 17.83
C PRO A 66 -2.40 17.06 17.86
N ASN A 67 -3.21 17.38 16.86
CA ASN A 67 -4.64 17.10 16.83
C ASN A 67 -5.00 16.53 15.45
N LEU A 68 -5.65 15.36 15.43
CA LEU A 68 -6.11 14.74 14.18
C LEU A 68 -7.63 14.58 14.19
N GLN A 69 -8.22 14.64 13.00
CA GLN A 69 -9.58 14.22 12.74
C GLN A 69 -9.54 12.77 12.23
N LEU A 70 -10.33 11.91 12.85
CA LEU A 70 -10.68 10.59 12.35
C LEU A 70 -12.05 10.68 11.67
N TYR A 71 -12.23 10.06 10.52
CA TYR A 71 -13.52 9.87 9.89
C TYR A 71 -13.65 8.44 9.38
N VAL A 72 -14.79 7.81 9.66
CA VAL A 72 -15.04 6.40 9.31
C VAL A 72 -16.42 6.29 8.68
N LYS A 73 -16.53 5.67 7.51
CA LYS A 73 -17.83 5.48 6.84
C LYS A 73 -17.88 4.18 6.06
N HIS A 74 -18.98 3.45 6.20
CA HIS A 74 -19.36 2.42 5.23
C HIS A 74 -19.94 3.13 4.00
N GLU A 75 -19.14 3.28 2.94
CA GLU A 75 -19.57 3.94 1.70
C GLU A 75 -20.52 3.05 0.90
N THR A 76 -20.34 1.73 0.99
CA THR A 76 -21.22 0.71 0.42
C THR A 76 -21.27 -0.49 1.36
N ASP A 77 -22.09 -1.50 1.05
CA ASP A 77 -22.15 -2.77 1.79
C ASP A 77 -20.79 -3.50 1.87
N ASN A 78 -19.92 -3.22 0.90
CA ASN A 78 -18.65 -3.92 0.69
C ASN A 78 -17.42 -3.01 0.79
N ARG A 79 -17.60 -1.71 1.08
CA ARG A 79 -16.52 -0.73 1.14
C ARG A 79 -16.59 0.12 2.41
N LEU A 80 -15.54 0.03 3.22
CA LEU A 80 -15.33 0.86 4.40
C LEU A 80 -14.19 1.84 4.12
N ARG A 81 -14.39 3.12 4.44
CA ARG A 81 -13.36 4.15 4.42
C ARG A 81 -12.95 4.56 5.83
N ILE A 82 -11.64 4.75 6.04
CA ILE A 82 -11.06 5.29 7.27
C ILE A 82 -10.08 6.39 6.88
N HIS A 83 -10.43 7.64 7.19
CA HIS A 83 -9.66 8.84 6.87
C HIS A 83 -9.12 9.48 8.15
N ILE A 84 -7.82 9.72 8.21
CA ILE A 84 -7.14 10.40 9.31
C ILE A 84 -6.34 11.58 8.74
N THR A 85 -6.66 12.79 9.20
CA THR A 85 -6.03 14.04 8.74
C THR A 85 -5.75 14.99 9.91
N ASP A 86 -5.02 16.07 9.66
CA ASP A 86 -4.82 17.15 10.64
C ASP A 86 -6.17 17.86 10.91
N ALA A 87 -6.55 17.98 12.19
CA ALA A 87 -7.81 18.59 12.58
C ALA A 87 -7.82 20.12 12.41
N ASP A 88 -6.64 20.75 12.40
CA ASP A 88 -6.46 22.19 12.43
C ASP A 88 -6.09 22.78 11.07
N LYS A 89 -5.50 21.98 10.17
CA LYS A 89 -4.99 22.43 8.87
C LYS A 89 -5.32 21.46 7.75
N GLN A 90 -5.64 22.00 6.58
CA GLN A 90 -5.74 21.19 5.37
C GLN A 90 -4.36 20.65 4.98
N ARG A 91 -4.31 19.35 4.70
CA ARG A 91 -3.13 18.66 4.16
C ARG A 91 -3.35 18.30 2.70
N TRP A 92 -2.27 17.92 2.02
CA TRP A 92 -2.38 17.36 0.68
C TRP A 92 -3.21 16.08 0.70
N GLU A 93 -4.17 16.01 -0.22
CA GLU A 93 -4.97 14.81 -0.51
C GLU A 93 -5.01 14.63 -2.03
N VAL A 94 -5.11 13.38 -2.49
CA VAL A 94 -5.35 13.11 -3.92
C VAL A 94 -6.58 13.90 -4.37
N PRO A 95 -6.48 14.77 -5.40
CA PRO A 95 -7.56 15.68 -5.74
C PRO A 95 -8.89 14.97 -6.02
N TYR A 96 -9.98 15.48 -5.43
CA TYR A 96 -11.33 14.90 -5.56
C TYR A 96 -11.89 15.00 -6.98
N ASN A 97 -11.38 15.90 -7.81
CA ASN A 97 -11.74 15.98 -9.23
C ASN A 97 -11.01 14.94 -10.09
N LEU A 98 -9.84 14.45 -9.65
CA LEU A 98 -9.10 13.39 -10.34
C LEU A 98 -9.67 12.02 -10.00
N LEU A 99 -10.01 11.79 -8.72
CA LEU A 99 -10.68 10.59 -8.24
C LEU A 99 -11.90 10.99 -7.39
N PRO A 100 -13.10 11.07 -8.03
CA PRO A 100 -14.35 11.46 -7.37
C PRO A 100 -14.71 10.53 -6.22
N ARG A 101 -14.94 11.14 -5.05
CA ARG A 101 -15.37 10.47 -3.82
C ARG A 101 -15.98 11.50 -2.86
N GLU A 102 -16.67 11.04 -1.83
CA GLU A 102 -17.28 11.94 -0.85
C GLU A 102 -16.22 12.63 0.01
N SER A 103 -16.41 13.91 0.35
CA SER A 103 -15.50 14.60 1.27
C SER A 103 -15.95 14.40 2.72
N PRO A 104 -15.04 14.11 3.67
CA PRO A 104 -15.39 14.04 5.08
C PRO A 104 -16.00 15.37 5.59
N PRO A 105 -17.00 15.32 6.49
CA PRO A 105 -17.52 16.52 7.13
C PRO A 105 -16.47 17.16 8.04
N SER A 106 -16.60 18.46 8.29
CA SER A 106 -15.65 19.19 9.14
C SER A 106 -15.88 18.93 10.63
N LEU A 107 -14.80 18.75 11.41
CA LEU A 107 -14.85 18.53 12.86
C LEU A 107 -15.70 19.57 13.61
N LYS A 108 -15.54 20.85 13.25
CA LYS A 108 -16.19 22.00 13.92
C LYS A 108 -17.71 22.00 13.76
N GLN A 109 -18.22 21.45 12.65
CA GLN A 109 -19.66 21.39 12.38
C GLN A 109 -20.35 20.27 13.16
N THR A 110 -19.63 19.22 13.54
CA THR A 110 -20.20 18.03 14.19
C THR A 110 -20.02 18.07 15.71
N ILE A 111 -18.78 18.18 16.21
CA ILE A 111 -18.50 18.12 17.66
C ILE A 111 -19.00 19.38 18.40
N GLY A 112 -19.13 20.52 17.70
CA GLY A 112 -19.63 21.77 18.27
C GLY A 112 -21.14 21.81 18.52
N LYS A 113 -21.93 20.85 18.01
CA LYS A 113 -23.38 20.76 18.24
C LYS A 113 -23.75 19.93 19.48
N SER A 114 -22.81 19.15 19.99
CA SER A 114 -22.95 18.41 21.24
C SER A 114 -22.95 19.39 22.40
N ARG A 115 -24.10 19.56 23.05
CA ARG A 115 -24.29 20.46 24.19
C ARG A 115 -23.20 20.21 25.23
N LYS A 116 -22.65 21.29 25.81
CA LYS A 116 -21.82 21.26 27.02
C LYS A 116 -22.28 20.14 27.97
N GLY A 117 -21.56 19.03 28.05
CA GLY A 117 -21.74 18.07 29.15
C GLY A 117 -21.75 16.57 28.86
N GLN A 118 -21.58 16.05 27.64
CA GLN A 118 -21.53 14.58 27.48
C GLN A 118 -20.78 14.11 26.24
N PHE A 119 -19.44 14.16 26.28
CA PHE A 119 -18.63 13.28 25.43
C PHE A 119 -18.83 11.85 25.95
N SER A 120 -19.60 11.01 25.25
CA SER A 120 -19.70 9.60 25.62
C SER A 120 -18.44 8.86 25.13
N LEU A 121 -17.42 8.80 25.97
CA LEU A 121 -16.35 7.82 25.81
C LEU A 121 -16.86 6.48 26.34
N LEU A 122 -17.58 5.73 25.52
CA LEU A 122 -17.76 4.31 25.77
C LEU A 122 -16.48 3.61 25.30
N SER A 123 -15.77 2.97 26.22
CA SER A 123 -14.64 2.09 25.90
C SER A 123 -15.13 0.94 25.02
N ASN A 124 -14.50 0.74 23.86
CA ASN A 124 -14.77 -0.31 22.87
C ASN A 124 -16.16 -0.20 22.22
N GLN A 125 -16.24 0.54 21.11
CA GLN A 125 -17.46 0.63 20.30
C GLN A 125 -17.21 0.03 18.92
N GLU A 126 -18.17 -0.77 18.46
CA GLU A 126 -18.18 -1.37 17.13
C GLU A 126 -19.09 -0.55 16.21
N TYR A 127 -18.59 -0.20 15.03
CA TYR A 127 -19.33 0.45 13.95
C TYR A 127 -19.50 -0.54 12.81
N SER A 128 -20.65 -1.21 12.83
CA SER A 128 -20.95 -2.33 11.95
C SER A 128 -21.65 -1.87 10.68
N GLY A 129 -21.12 -2.31 9.53
CA GLY A 129 -21.81 -2.25 8.24
C GLY A 129 -22.45 -3.62 7.92
N ASN A 130 -22.63 -3.86 6.63
CA ASN A 130 -23.15 -5.14 6.15
C ASN A 130 -22.12 -6.26 6.32
N GLU A 131 -20.98 -6.19 5.61
CA GLU A 131 -19.93 -7.22 5.66
C GLU A 131 -18.71 -6.83 6.50
N LEU A 132 -18.44 -5.53 6.64
CA LEU A 132 -17.28 -4.99 7.36
C LEU A 132 -17.70 -4.40 8.70
N MET A 133 -16.85 -4.55 9.71
CA MET A 133 -17.02 -4.00 11.04
C MET A 133 -15.76 -3.27 11.47
N PHE A 134 -15.91 -1.99 11.84
CA PHE A 134 -14.84 -1.20 12.43
C PHE A 134 -14.93 -1.27 13.96
N SER A 135 -13.79 -1.44 14.62
CA SER A 135 -13.67 -1.38 16.09
C SER A 135 -12.45 -0.57 16.47
N TYR A 136 -12.46 0.11 17.61
CA TYR A 136 -11.32 0.90 18.08
C TYR A 136 -11.05 0.76 19.57
N THR A 137 -9.79 0.97 19.94
CA THR A 137 -9.33 1.22 21.31
C THR A 137 -9.03 2.71 21.43
N SER A 138 -9.41 3.37 22.53
CA SER A 138 -9.26 4.82 22.66
C SER A 138 -7.86 5.27 23.07
N ASP A 139 -7.15 4.51 23.90
CA ASP A 139 -5.84 4.93 24.42
C ASP A 139 -4.86 3.76 24.72
N PRO A 140 -3.71 3.65 24.02
CA PRO A 140 -3.41 4.35 22.77
C PRO A 140 -4.43 4.01 21.68
N PHE A 141 -4.73 4.98 20.83
CA PHE A 141 -5.65 4.83 19.73
C PHE A 141 -5.13 3.80 18.74
N SER A 142 -5.98 2.82 18.46
CA SER A 142 -5.80 1.83 17.41
C SER A 142 -7.17 1.41 16.90
N PHE A 143 -7.22 0.86 15.69
CA PHE A 143 -8.45 0.32 15.13
C PHE A 143 -8.23 -1.04 14.48
N SER A 144 -9.32 -1.76 14.33
CA SER A 144 -9.37 -2.99 13.55
C SER A 144 -10.56 -3.00 12.61
N VAL A 145 -10.40 -3.69 11.49
CA VAL A 145 -11.48 -3.98 10.54
C VAL A 145 -11.66 -5.49 10.52
N LYS A 146 -12.88 -5.94 10.78
CA LYS A 146 -13.25 -7.35 10.76
C LYS A 146 -14.28 -7.63 9.69
N ARG A 147 -14.22 -8.83 9.13
CA ARG A 147 -15.31 -9.41 8.35
C ARG A 147 -16.37 -9.95 9.32
N LYS A 148 -17.61 -9.51 9.14
CA LYS A 148 -18.72 -9.88 10.03
C LYS A 148 -19.15 -11.34 9.85
N SER A 149 -19.18 -11.82 8.61
CA SER A 149 -19.67 -13.16 8.26
C SER A 149 -18.89 -14.31 8.91
N ASN A 150 -17.57 -14.16 9.10
CA ASN A 150 -16.71 -15.21 9.66
C ASN A 150 -15.81 -14.75 10.82
N GLY A 151 -15.92 -13.49 11.26
CA GLY A 151 -15.15 -12.93 12.36
C GLY A 151 -13.66 -12.66 12.06
N GLN A 152 -13.22 -12.86 10.81
CA GLN A 152 -11.82 -12.68 10.41
C GLN A 152 -11.39 -11.22 10.55
N THR A 153 -10.29 -10.97 11.26
CA THR A 153 -9.70 -9.62 11.36
C THR A 153 -8.87 -9.32 10.12
N LEU A 154 -9.32 -8.40 9.29
CA LEU A 154 -8.69 -8.03 8.01
C LEU A 154 -7.52 -7.08 8.24
N PHE A 155 -7.68 -6.11 9.14
CA PHE A 155 -6.67 -5.12 9.51
C PHE A 155 -6.70 -4.89 11.01
N ASN A 156 -5.55 -4.75 11.66
CA ASN A 156 -5.44 -4.43 13.08
C ASN A 156 -4.21 -3.56 13.36
N SER A 157 -4.44 -2.30 13.70
CA SER A 157 -3.42 -1.29 13.90
C SER A 157 -2.84 -1.21 15.31
N SER A 158 -3.18 -2.15 16.20
CA SER A 158 -2.63 -2.14 17.55
C SER A 158 -1.14 -2.47 17.54
N SER A 159 -0.36 -1.77 18.37
CA SER A 159 1.06 -2.05 18.61
C SER A 159 1.29 -2.21 20.11
N GLU A 160 1.77 -3.38 20.49
CA GLU A 160 2.12 -3.78 21.86
C GLU A 160 3.56 -4.26 21.87
N ASP A 161 4.24 -4.25 23.02
CA ASP A 161 5.57 -4.88 23.06
C ASP A 161 5.39 -6.41 22.96
N PRO A 162 6.18 -7.13 22.12
CA PRO A 162 7.43 -6.73 21.47
C PRO A 162 7.31 -6.35 19.98
N ASP A 163 6.15 -5.87 19.50
CA ASP A 163 5.96 -5.49 18.10
C ASP A 163 7.03 -4.47 17.62
N PRO A 164 7.62 -4.66 16.43
CA PRO A 164 8.78 -3.87 15.99
C PRO A 164 8.43 -2.48 15.43
N TYR A 165 7.15 -2.12 15.41
CA TYR A 165 6.61 -0.88 14.85
C TYR A 165 5.88 -0.06 15.91
N SER A 166 5.72 1.23 15.65
CA SER A 166 5.06 2.16 16.56
C SER A 166 3.53 1.99 16.54
N ASN A 167 2.86 2.52 17.56
CA ASN A 167 1.46 2.95 17.38
C ASN A 167 1.41 4.09 16.35
N LEU A 168 0.22 4.47 15.88
CA LEU A 168 0.02 5.54 14.88
C LEU A 168 0.96 6.73 15.09
N VAL A 169 1.80 7.03 14.09
CA VAL A 169 2.64 8.22 14.04
C VAL A 169 2.15 9.12 12.92
N PHE A 170 1.98 10.41 13.21
CA PHE A 170 1.48 11.38 12.24
C PHE A 170 2.26 12.69 12.40
N LYS A 171 3.20 12.91 11.48
CA LYS A 171 4.06 14.10 11.38
C LYS A 171 3.89 14.72 10.00
N ASP A 172 4.47 15.90 9.80
CA ASP A 172 4.30 16.61 8.53
C ASP A 172 4.86 15.83 7.32
N GLN A 173 6.00 15.16 7.48
CA GLN A 173 6.67 14.37 6.43
C GLN A 173 6.96 12.93 6.86
N TYR A 174 6.23 12.41 7.85
CA TYR A 174 6.36 11.03 8.31
C TYR A 174 5.06 10.53 8.92
N LEU A 175 4.36 9.67 8.18
CA LEU A 175 3.19 8.93 8.64
C LEU A 175 3.59 7.47 8.79
N GLU A 176 3.28 6.85 9.94
CA GLU A 176 3.53 5.43 10.19
C GLU A 176 2.25 4.79 10.73
N ILE A 177 1.80 3.74 10.06
CA ILE A 177 0.73 2.87 10.55
C ILE A 177 0.99 1.45 10.09
N SER A 178 0.70 0.50 10.97
CA SER A 178 0.94 -0.91 10.75
C SER A 178 -0.34 -1.71 10.86
N THR A 179 -0.31 -2.93 10.33
CA THR A 179 -1.30 -3.96 10.61
C THR A 179 -0.64 -5.27 10.97
N LYS A 180 -1.20 -5.99 11.94
CA LYS A 180 -0.90 -7.40 12.17
C LYS A 180 -1.49 -8.26 11.04
N LEU A 181 -0.78 -9.31 10.66
CA LEU A 181 -1.18 -10.27 9.64
C LEU A 181 -1.06 -11.70 10.16
N PRO A 182 -2.01 -12.58 9.84
CA PRO A 182 -1.88 -13.99 10.18
C PRO A 182 -0.86 -14.67 9.26
N LYS A 183 -0.29 -15.80 9.71
CA LYS A 183 0.76 -16.52 8.97
C LYS A 183 0.31 -17.08 7.61
N ASP A 184 -1.00 -17.26 7.42
CA ASP A 184 -1.60 -17.76 6.18
C ASP A 184 -1.97 -16.65 5.19
N ALA A 185 -1.71 -15.38 5.53
CA ALA A 185 -1.91 -14.26 4.62
C ALA A 185 -1.06 -14.42 3.35
N SER A 186 -1.70 -14.20 2.20
CA SER A 186 -1.04 -14.17 0.90
C SER A 186 -1.37 -12.87 0.21
N LEU A 187 -0.39 -11.96 0.19
CA LEU A 187 -0.55 -10.61 -0.31
C LEU A 187 -0.13 -10.48 -1.78
N TYR A 188 -0.82 -9.65 -2.54
CA TYR A 188 -0.58 -9.35 -3.96
C TYR A 188 -0.84 -7.86 -4.22
N GLY A 189 0.01 -7.17 -4.99
CA GLY A 189 -0.15 -5.74 -5.30
C GLY A 189 1.08 -4.92 -4.95
N LEU A 190 0.88 -3.73 -4.36
CA LEU A 190 1.92 -2.76 -4.01
C LEU A 190 2.85 -2.40 -5.18
N GLY A 191 2.28 -2.27 -6.38
CA GLY A 191 3.02 -1.99 -7.61
C GLY A 191 3.47 -0.52 -7.71
N GLU A 192 4.32 -0.17 -8.67
CA GLU A 192 4.90 -1.05 -9.70
C GLU A 192 6.30 -1.52 -9.32
N ASN A 193 6.53 -2.83 -9.39
CA ASN A 193 7.85 -3.44 -9.14
C ASN A 193 7.96 -4.78 -9.89
N THR A 194 9.20 -5.19 -10.20
CA THR A 194 9.50 -6.52 -10.72
C THR A 194 10.12 -7.37 -9.62
N GLN A 195 9.54 -8.53 -9.34
CA GLN A 195 9.94 -9.40 -8.22
C GLN A 195 10.52 -10.73 -8.72
N PRO A 196 11.55 -11.28 -8.05
CA PRO A 196 12.17 -12.56 -8.43
C PRO A 196 11.24 -13.77 -8.28
N HIS A 197 10.17 -13.64 -7.47
CA HIS A 197 9.34 -14.76 -7.04
C HIS A 197 7.89 -14.68 -7.55
N GLY A 198 7.66 -13.92 -8.63
CA GLY A 198 6.34 -13.76 -9.24
C GLY A 198 5.50 -12.69 -8.55
N ILE A 199 4.17 -12.79 -8.67
CA ILE A 199 3.23 -11.73 -8.27
C ILE A 199 2.91 -11.67 -6.76
N LYS A 200 3.29 -12.69 -6.00
CA LYS A 200 3.06 -12.72 -4.55
C LYS A 200 4.09 -11.83 -3.87
N ILE A 201 3.65 -11.06 -2.87
CA ILE A 201 4.52 -10.24 -2.02
C ILE A 201 5.18 -11.15 -0.97
N TYR A 202 6.50 -11.07 -0.85
CA TYR A 202 7.33 -11.84 0.07
C TYR A 202 7.84 -11.01 1.25
N PRO A 203 7.93 -11.58 2.46
CA PRO A 203 8.46 -10.90 3.63
C PRO A 203 9.89 -10.42 3.44
N ASN A 204 10.19 -9.20 3.90
CA ASN A 204 11.49 -8.54 3.90
C ASN A 204 12.03 -8.10 2.53
N ASP A 205 11.30 -8.36 1.44
CA ASP A 205 11.57 -7.71 0.15
C ASP A 205 11.17 -6.21 0.21
N PRO A 206 11.82 -5.34 -0.57
CA PRO A 206 11.49 -3.93 -0.58
C PRO A 206 10.26 -3.63 -1.44
N TYR A 207 9.37 -2.79 -0.90
CA TYR A 207 8.21 -2.26 -1.60
C TYR A 207 8.17 -0.74 -1.40
N THR A 208 8.97 -0.04 -2.19
CA THR A 208 8.97 1.42 -2.28
C THR A 208 8.03 1.84 -3.41
N LEU A 209 7.16 2.80 -3.14
CA LEU A 209 6.18 3.33 -4.08
C LEU A 209 6.54 4.79 -4.35
N TYR A 210 7.23 5.01 -5.47
CA TYR A 210 7.57 6.32 -6.00
C TYR A 210 7.80 6.16 -7.51
N THR A 211 7.21 7.02 -8.34
CA THR A 211 7.28 6.85 -9.79
C THR A 211 8.67 7.27 -10.29
N THR A 212 9.43 6.32 -10.82
CA THR A 212 10.83 6.49 -11.23
C THR A 212 11.06 5.90 -12.62
N ASP A 213 11.83 6.60 -13.44
CA ASP A 213 12.31 6.10 -14.73
C ASP A 213 13.42 5.07 -14.50
N GLN A 214 13.02 3.82 -14.27
CA GLN A 214 13.90 2.66 -14.07
C GLN A 214 13.39 1.48 -14.88
N SER A 215 14.33 0.79 -15.56
CA SER A 215 13.98 -0.38 -16.35
C SER A 215 13.44 -1.51 -15.49
N SER A 216 12.35 -2.14 -15.93
CA SER A 216 11.71 -3.28 -15.26
C SER A 216 12.54 -4.57 -15.26
N ILE A 217 13.69 -4.60 -15.94
CA ILE A 217 14.66 -5.69 -15.78
C ILE A 217 15.29 -5.69 -14.38
N ASN A 218 15.31 -4.53 -13.71
CA ASN A 218 15.83 -4.39 -12.37
C ASN A 218 14.81 -4.89 -11.36
N LEU A 219 15.19 -5.91 -10.60
CA LEU A 219 14.35 -6.48 -9.56
C LEU A 219 14.34 -5.57 -8.34
N ASN A 220 13.24 -5.59 -7.59
CA ASN A 220 13.14 -5.01 -6.26
C ASN A 220 13.40 -3.48 -6.21
N MET A 221 13.04 -2.77 -7.29
CA MET A 221 13.09 -1.31 -7.38
C MET A 221 11.70 -0.72 -7.63
N ASP A 222 11.53 0.54 -7.27
CA ASP A 222 10.41 1.36 -7.68
C ASP A 222 10.50 1.68 -9.18
N LEU A 223 9.37 1.55 -9.88
CA LEU A 223 9.28 1.69 -11.34
C LEU A 223 8.33 2.84 -11.71
N TYR A 224 7.70 2.77 -12.88
CA TYR A 224 6.98 3.88 -13.49
C TYR A 224 5.65 4.19 -12.79
N GLY A 225 5.02 3.18 -12.17
CA GLY A 225 3.74 3.28 -11.48
C GLY A 225 3.81 3.23 -9.96
N SER A 226 2.78 3.78 -9.31
CA SER A 226 2.57 3.70 -7.86
C SER A 226 1.12 3.32 -7.57
N HIS A 227 0.93 2.13 -7.00
CA HIS A 227 -0.35 1.49 -6.74
C HIS A 227 -0.38 0.99 -5.28
N PRO A 228 -0.70 1.88 -4.32
CA PRO A 228 -0.70 1.58 -2.87
C PRO A 228 -1.91 0.75 -2.43
N MET A 229 -2.16 -0.35 -3.15
CA MET A 229 -3.23 -1.31 -2.90
C MET A 229 -2.62 -2.70 -2.82
N TYR A 230 -3.06 -3.49 -1.83
CA TYR A 230 -2.82 -4.93 -1.83
C TYR A 230 -4.13 -5.70 -1.67
N MET A 231 -4.18 -6.85 -2.32
CA MET A 231 -5.16 -7.90 -2.08
C MET A 231 -4.55 -8.95 -1.14
N ASP A 232 -5.33 -9.41 -0.17
CA ASP A 232 -4.92 -10.45 0.79
C ASP A 232 -5.88 -11.64 0.70
N LEU A 233 -5.33 -12.78 0.27
CA LEU A 233 -6.01 -14.07 0.23
C LEU A 233 -5.66 -14.87 1.48
N ARG A 234 -6.68 -15.39 2.15
CA ARG A 234 -6.57 -16.15 3.39
C ARG A 234 -7.37 -17.44 3.33
N ASN A 235 -6.94 -18.43 4.12
CA ASN A 235 -7.64 -19.69 4.27
C ASN A 235 -8.33 -19.72 5.64
N VAL A 236 -9.65 -19.57 5.64
CA VAL A 236 -10.46 -19.61 6.86
C VAL A 236 -11.15 -20.97 6.93
N ASN A 237 -10.65 -21.86 7.78
CA ASN A 237 -11.23 -23.19 8.01
C ASN A 237 -11.40 -24.04 6.74
N GLY A 238 -10.47 -23.93 5.78
CA GLY A 238 -10.50 -24.66 4.51
C GLY A 238 -11.13 -23.89 3.35
N GLU A 239 -11.71 -22.70 3.60
CA GLU A 239 -12.33 -21.86 2.59
C GLU A 239 -11.45 -20.65 2.25
N ALA A 240 -11.39 -20.30 0.96
CA ALA A 240 -10.62 -19.14 0.49
C ALA A 240 -11.43 -17.86 0.60
N TYR A 241 -10.88 -16.85 1.28
CA TYR A 241 -11.45 -15.51 1.38
C TYR A 241 -10.41 -14.47 0.93
N ALA A 242 -10.87 -13.46 0.21
CA ALA A 242 -10.07 -12.33 -0.26
C ALA A 242 -10.66 -11.02 0.24
N HIS A 243 -9.78 -10.05 0.48
CA HIS A 243 -10.12 -8.63 0.66
C HIS A 243 -9.01 -7.78 0.06
N ALA A 244 -9.23 -6.48 -0.09
CA ALA A 244 -8.15 -5.55 -0.40
C ALA A 244 -8.13 -4.35 0.53
N VAL A 245 -6.95 -3.78 0.67
CA VAL A 245 -6.69 -2.52 1.37
C VAL A 245 -6.00 -1.58 0.39
N LEU A 246 -6.58 -0.41 0.18
CA LEU A 246 -6.00 0.70 -0.57
C LEU A 246 -5.68 1.83 0.39
N LEU A 247 -4.48 2.40 0.29
CA LEU A 247 -4.13 3.68 0.89
C LEU A 247 -4.16 4.76 -0.19
N MET A 248 -5.17 5.63 -0.16
CA MET A 248 -5.33 6.75 -1.12
C MET A 248 -4.35 7.89 -0.78
N ASN A 249 -3.08 7.69 -1.12
CA ASN A 249 -2.00 8.64 -0.89
C ASN A 249 -1.01 8.58 -2.08
N SER A 250 -0.59 9.75 -2.58
CA SER A 250 0.30 9.87 -3.75
C SER A 250 1.73 10.29 -3.41
N ASN A 251 2.06 10.42 -2.12
CA ASN A 251 3.41 10.71 -1.67
C ASN A 251 4.28 9.44 -1.73
N GLY A 252 5.60 9.62 -1.80
CA GLY A 252 6.55 8.51 -1.70
C GLY A 252 6.33 7.73 -0.39
N MET A 253 6.37 6.40 -0.48
CA MET A 253 6.20 5.56 0.69
C MET A 253 6.99 4.27 0.60
N ASP A 254 7.40 3.77 1.76
CA ASP A 254 7.89 2.40 1.92
C ASP A 254 6.84 1.57 2.63
N VAL A 255 6.59 0.36 2.13
CA VAL A 255 5.71 -0.62 2.75
C VAL A 255 6.52 -1.84 3.21
N PHE A 256 6.72 -1.96 4.52
CA PHE A 256 7.51 -3.03 5.10
C PHE A 256 6.62 -4.23 5.43
N TYR A 257 6.70 -5.29 4.66
CA TYR A 257 6.06 -6.57 4.96
C TYR A 257 7.04 -7.52 5.68
N ARG A 258 6.70 -7.97 6.89
CA ARG A 258 7.54 -8.86 7.72
C ARG A 258 6.99 -10.28 7.84
N GLY A 259 5.89 -10.59 7.14
CA GLY A 259 5.19 -11.88 7.22
C GLY A 259 4.04 -11.86 8.22
N ASP A 260 4.31 -11.39 9.44
CA ASP A 260 3.30 -11.26 10.51
C ASP A 260 2.75 -9.84 10.65
N SER A 261 3.27 -8.90 9.85
CA SER A 261 2.90 -7.49 9.90
C SER A 261 3.24 -6.79 8.59
N LEU A 262 2.50 -5.72 8.32
CA LEU A 262 2.74 -4.80 7.21
C LEU A 262 2.69 -3.37 7.74
N THR A 263 3.73 -2.57 7.45
CA THR A 263 3.87 -1.20 7.96
C THR A 263 4.04 -0.22 6.81
N TYR A 264 3.15 0.77 6.72
CA TYR A 264 3.29 1.91 5.82
C TYR A 264 4.15 2.99 6.48
N LYS A 265 5.13 3.52 5.74
CA LYS A 265 5.88 4.72 6.09
C LYS A 265 5.81 5.71 4.93
N VAL A 266 5.07 6.80 5.11
CA VAL A 266 4.70 7.74 4.04
C VAL A 266 5.28 9.12 4.32
N ILE A 267 5.84 9.78 3.31
CA ILE A 267 6.55 11.06 3.48
C ILE A 267 5.66 12.30 3.40
N GLY A 268 4.33 12.15 3.51
CA GLY A 268 3.40 13.28 3.47
C GLY A 268 1.93 12.88 3.29
N GLY A 269 1.09 13.88 3.07
CA GLY A 269 -0.34 13.69 2.81
C GLY A 269 -1.13 13.29 4.05
N VAL A 270 -2.10 12.40 3.88
CA VAL A 270 -3.02 11.89 4.91
C VAL A 270 -3.04 10.36 4.91
N LEU A 271 -3.68 9.75 5.91
CA LEU A 271 -4.00 8.32 5.88
C LEU A 271 -5.46 8.14 5.48
N ASP A 272 -5.72 7.84 4.21
CA ASP A 272 -7.07 7.64 3.66
C ASP A 272 -7.22 6.20 3.15
N PHE A 273 -7.61 5.29 4.06
CA PHE A 273 -7.73 3.87 3.78
C PHE A 273 -9.11 3.49 3.26
N TYR A 274 -9.13 2.58 2.29
CA TYR A 274 -10.31 1.91 1.79
C TYR A 274 -10.15 0.40 1.93
N PHE A 275 -11.18 -0.25 2.47
CA PHE A 275 -11.25 -1.69 2.66
C PHE A 275 -12.34 -2.25 1.75
N PHE A 276 -11.99 -3.21 0.90
CA PHE A 276 -12.90 -3.89 -0.02
C PHE A 276 -13.11 -5.33 0.46
N SER A 277 -14.36 -5.69 0.74
CA SER A 277 -14.68 -6.92 1.46
C SER A 277 -14.50 -8.20 0.64
N GLY A 278 -14.49 -8.19 -0.69
CA GLY A 278 -14.50 -9.43 -1.48
C GLY A 278 -15.87 -10.13 -1.43
N PRO A 279 -15.98 -11.46 -1.22
CA PRO A 279 -14.99 -12.35 -0.59
C PRO A 279 -14.09 -13.12 -1.57
N THR A 280 -14.29 -13.01 -2.87
CA THR A 280 -13.43 -13.66 -3.88
C THR A 280 -12.45 -12.67 -4.50
N PRO A 281 -11.31 -13.10 -5.06
CA PRO A 281 -10.39 -12.20 -5.77
C PRO A 281 -11.08 -11.37 -6.87
N LEU A 282 -12.03 -11.96 -7.61
CA LEU A 282 -12.80 -11.25 -8.63
C LEU A 282 -13.74 -10.19 -8.02
N ALA A 283 -14.41 -10.50 -6.90
CA ALA A 283 -15.24 -9.53 -6.20
C ALA A 283 -14.41 -8.35 -5.67
N VAL A 284 -13.18 -8.61 -5.20
CA VAL A 284 -12.25 -7.55 -4.80
C VAL A 284 -11.89 -6.65 -5.97
N VAL A 285 -11.55 -7.22 -7.14
CA VAL A 285 -11.25 -6.43 -8.35
C VAL A 285 -12.45 -5.61 -8.79
N ASP A 286 -13.65 -6.19 -8.74
CA ASP A 286 -14.90 -5.51 -9.07
C ASP A 286 -15.13 -4.29 -8.16
N GLN A 287 -15.08 -4.49 -6.84
CA GLN A 287 -15.28 -3.43 -5.85
C GLN A 287 -14.20 -2.34 -5.92
N TYR A 288 -12.94 -2.73 -6.13
CA TYR A 288 -11.82 -1.80 -6.26
C TYR A 288 -11.98 -0.92 -7.50
N THR A 289 -12.24 -1.53 -8.67
CA THR A 289 -12.40 -0.79 -9.93
C THR A 289 -13.70 -0.01 -10.01
N GLU A 290 -14.74 -0.41 -9.29
CA GLU A 290 -15.93 0.43 -9.10
C GLU A 290 -15.57 1.77 -8.43
N PHE A 291 -14.63 1.74 -7.49
CA PHE A 291 -14.19 2.92 -6.76
C PHE A 291 -13.16 3.76 -7.53
N ILE A 292 -12.08 3.14 -8.04
CA ILE A 292 -10.99 3.89 -8.69
C ILE A 292 -11.25 4.22 -10.17
N GLY A 293 -12.33 3.71 -10.74
CA GLY A 293 -12.68 3.83 -12.16
C GLY A 293 -12.57 2.49 -12.89
N ARG A 294 -13.61 2.18 -13.66
CA ARG A 294 -13.66 0.95 -14.47
C ARG A 294 -12.62 1.02 -15.60
N PRO A 295 -11.93 -0.09 -15.91
CA PRO A 295 -11.01 -0.13 -17.04
C PRO A 295 -11.68 0.34 -18.33
N ALA A 296 -11.01 1.20 -19.08
CA ALA A 296 -11.51 1.64 -20.38
C ALA A 296 -11.62 0.43 -21.34
N PRO A 297 -12.70 0.33 -22.13
CA PRO A 297 -12.78 -0.71 -23.16
C PRO A 297 -11.69 -0.46 -24.21
N MET A 298 -11.08 -1.54 -24.67
CA MET A 298 -10.04 -1.49 -25.69
C MET A 298 -10.65 -1.69 -27.08
N PRO A 299 -10.23 -0.92 -28.11
CA PRO A 299 -10.71 -1.11 -29.48
C PRO A 299 -10.25 -2.46 -30.02
N TYR A 300 -11.05 -3.11 -30.87
CA TYR A 300 -10.79 -4.50 -31.27
C TYR A 300 -9.39 -4.74 -31.86
N TRP A 301 -8.88 -3.80 -32.67
CA TRP A 301 -7.55 -3.89 -33.29
C TRP A 301 -6.40 -3.92 -32.27
N SER A 302 -6.59 -3.43 -31.03
CA SER A 302 -5.52 -3.42 -30.01
C SER A 302 -5.29 -4.79 -29.37
N PHE A 303 -6.12 -5.79 -29.69
CA PHE A 303 -5.87 -7.19 -29.32
C PHE A 303 -5.04 -7.92 -30.38
N GLY A 304 -4.77 -7.27 -31.52
CA GLY A 304 -3.92 -7.78 -32.59
C GLY A 304 -2.44 -7.75 -32.24
N PHE A 305 -1.59 -8.17 -33.18
CA PHE A 305 -0.15 -8.17 -32.95
C PHE A 305 0.44 -6.77 -33.25
N HIS A 306 1.30 -6.28 -32.34
CA HIS A 306 1.96 -4.97 -32.45
C HIS A 306 3.47 -5.15 -32.66
N GLN A 307 4.04 -4.45 -33.64
CA GLN A 307 5.49 -4.36 -33.86
C GLN A 307 5.98 -2.94 -33.50
N CYS A 308 7.01 -2.86 -32.68
CA CYS A 308 7.66 -1.60 -32.29
C CYS A 308 9.18 -1.78 -32.20
N ARG A 309 9.93 -0.72 -32.47
CA ARG A 309 11.36 -0.66 -32.20
C ARG A 309 11.81 0.78 -32.08
N TRP A 310 12.58 1.06 -31.03
CA TRP A 310 13.46 2.22 -30.99
C TRP A 310 14.65 2.01 -31.95
N GLY A 311 14.80 2.92 -32.92
CA GLY A 311 15.85 2.92 -33.92
C GLY A 311 15.38 2.60 -35.35
N TYR A 312 14.10 2.79 -35.70
CA TYR A 312 13.70 2.78 -37.12
C TYR A 312 14.18 4.06 -37.81
N HIS A 313 15.27 3.95 -38.57
CA HIS A 313 16.00 5.12 -39.06
C HIS A 313 15.30 5.93 -40.15
N ASN A 314 14.35 5.34 -40.89
CA ASN A 314 13.59 6.00 -41.94
C ASN A 314 12.36 5.16 -42.34
N LEU A 315 11.50 5.73 -43.20
CA LEU A 315 10.27 5.09 -43.68
C LEU A 315 10.53 3.77 -44.42
N SER A 316 11.59 3.68 -45.23
CA SER A 316 11.88 2.48 -46.01
C SER A 316 12.15 1.26 -45.11
N VAL A 317 12.80 1.45 -43.96
CA VAL A 317 12.98 0.37 -42.97
C VAL A 317 11.64 -0.14 -42.44
N ILE A 318 10.67 0.75 -42.23
CA ILE A 318 9.32 0.38 -41.76
C ILE A 318 8.56 -0.38 -42.86
N GLU A 319 8.63 0.09 -44.10
CA GLU A 319 8.03 -0.57 -45.27
C GLU A 319 8.58 -2.00 -45.44
N ASP A 320 9.90 -2.16 -45.30
CA ASP A 320 10.57 -3.46 -45.36
C ASP A 320 10.12 -4.40 -44.23
N VAL A 321 9.93 -3.89 -43.00
CA VAL A 321 9.39 -4.68 -41.88
C VAL A 321 7.98 -5.18 -42.22
N ILE A 322 7.08 -4.31 -42.66
CA ILE A 322 5.70 -4.67 -43.01
C ILE A 322 5.69 -5.69 -44.16
N ALA A 323 6.49 -5.48 -45.21
CA ALA A 323 6.61 -6.40 -46.33
C ALA A 323 7.08 -7.79 -45.90
N ASN A 324 8.02 -7.86 -44.95
CA ASN A 324 8.52 -9.12 -44.41
C ASN A 324 7.49 -9.86 -43.55
N TYR A 325 6.71 -9.17 -42.71
CA TYR A 325 5.57 -9.78 -41.98
C TYR A 325 4.56 -10.39 -42.96
N LYS A 326 4.18 -9.62 -43.99
CA LYS A 326 3.26 -10.07 -45.04
C LYS A 326 3.80 -11.29 -45.80
N LYS A 327 5.08 -11.26 -46.19
CA LYS A 327 5.75 -12.37 -46.87
C LYS A 327 5.82 -13.63 -45.99
N ALA A 328 6.09 -13.46 -44.70
CA ALA A 328 6.14 -14.54 -43.72
C ALA A 328 4.75 -15.04 -43.29
N LYS A 329 3.67 -14.34 -43.70
CA LYS A 329 2.28 -14.63 -43.29
C LYS A 329 2.09 -14.58 -41.77
N ILE A 330 2.81 -13.68 -41.10
CA ILE A 330 2.63 -13.41 -39.66
C ILE A 330 1.63 -12.25 -39.55
N PRO A 331 0.52 -12.40 -38.79
CA PRO A 331 -0.42 -11.30 -38.56
C PRO A 331 0.28 -10.08 -37.94
N LEU A 332 -0.03 -8.90 -38.46
CA LEU A 332 0.45 -7.62 -37.96
C LEU A 332 -0.69 -6.61 -38.07
N ASP A 333 -1.22 -6.17 -36.94
CA ASP A 333 -2.34 -5.24 -36.87
C ASP A 333 -1.84 -3.79 -36.72
N VAL A 334 -0.73 -3.60 -36.00
CA VAL A 334 -0.21 -2.26 -35.68
C VAL A 334 1.31 -2.20 -35.80
N ILE A 335 1.79 -1.18 -36.51
CA ILE A 335 3.19 -0.76 -36.52
C ILE A 335 3.32 0.51 -35.68
N TRP A 336 4.29 0.53 -34.75
CA TRP A 336 4.60 1.67 -33.91
C TRP A 336 5.92 2.30 -34.34
N ASN A 337 5.95 3.64 -34.35
CA ASN A 337 7.15 4.42 -34.56
C ASN A 337 7.50 5.12 -33.26
N ASP A 338 8.68 4.83 -32.72
CA ASP A 338 9.23 5.53 -31.57
C ASP A 338 9.58 6.99 -31.93
N ASP A 339 10.21 7.72 -31.02
CA ASP A 339 10.63 9.12 -31.17
C ASP A 339 11.53 9.40 -32.40
N ASP A 340 12.00 8.38 -33.13
CA ASP A 340 12.78 8.47 -34.37
C ASP A 340 12.05 9.15 -35.52
N HIS A 341 10.73 9.08 -35.57
CA HIS A 341 9.96 9.75 -36.63
C HIS A 341 9.88 11.28 -36.42
N MET A 342 10.27 11.79 -35.25
CA MET A 342 10.18 13.20 -34.90
C MET A 342 11.41 13.99 -35.37
N ASP A 343 11.20 15.21 -35.84
CA ASP A 343 12.29 16.16 -36.07
C ASP A 343 12.93 16.54 -34.72
N GLY A 344 14.20 16.18 -34.53
CA GLY A 344 14.97 16.49 -33.33
C GLY A 344 14.32 16.03 -32.02
N LYS A 345 13.58 14.91 -32.04
CA LYS A 345 12.84 14.36 -30.87
C LYS A 345 11.81 15.33 -30.27
N LYS A 346 11.34 16.30 -31.06
CA LYS A 346 10.34 17.30 -30.64
C LYS A 346 8.93 16.79 -30.92
N THR A 347 8.05 16.89 -29.94
CA THR A 347 6.63 16.62 -30.13
C THR A 347 6.00 17.67 -31.03
N SER A 348 5.25 17.23 -32.04
CA SER A 348 4.43 18.13 -32.87
C SER A 348 3.00 18.15 -32.32
N PRO A 349 2.38 19.33 -32.06
CA PRO A 349 0.99 19.42 -31.62
C PRO A 349 -0.04 18.82 -32.59
N SER A 350 0.37 18.53 -33.84
CA SER A 350 -0.51 18.16 -34.95
C SER A 350 -0.39 16.71 -35.43
N ILE A 351 0.47 15.88 -34.82
CA ILE A 351 0.60 14.45 -35.19
C ILE A 351 -0.04 13.59 -34.10
N LEU A 352 -1.36 13.50 -34.13
CA LEU A 352 -2.13 12.48 -33.42
C LEU A 352 -2.27 11.27 -34.36
N LEU A 353 -1.58 10.18 -34.04
CA LEU A 353 -1.80 8.79 -34.46
C LEU A 353 -2.57 8.59 -35.77
N THR A 354 -1.87 8.49 -36.89
CA THR A 354 -2.39 7.79 -38.08
C THR A 354 -2.25 6.28 -37.86
N THR A 355 -3.29 5.64 -37.31
CA THR A 355 -3.49 4.20 -37.45
C THR A 355 -3.88 3.91 -38.90
N LEU A 356 -2.93 3.42 -39.70
CA LEU A 356 -3.23 2.80 -40.99
C LEU A 356 -3.75 1.38 -40.73
N ALA A 357 -5.02 1.27 -40.32
CA ALA A 357 -5.72 0.00 -40.34
C ALA A 357 -5.91 -0.41 -41.80
N GLN A 358 -5.17 -1.42 -42.27
CA GLN A 358 -5.44 -2.04 -43.56
C GLN A 358 -6.66 -2.95 -43.42
N SER A 359 -7.74 -2.60 -44.12
CA SER A 359 -8.98 -3.38 -44.26
C SER A 359 -8.81 -4.63 -45.12
#